data_AF-A0A7S2CS11-F1
#
_entry.id   AF-A0A7S2CS11-F1
#
_cell.length_a   1.000
_cell.length_b   1.000
_cell.length_c   1.000
_cell.angle_alpha   90.00
_cell.angle_beta   90.00
_cell.angle_gamma   90.00
#
_symmetry.space_group_name_H-M   'P 1'
#
loop_
_entity.id
_entity.type
_entity.pdbx_description
1 polymer ?
#
loop_
_entity_poly.entity_id
_entity_poly.type
_entity_poly.pdbx_seq_one_letter_code
_entity_poly.pdbx_strand_id
1 'polypeptide(L)'
;RTVITYHFYEPPQFTAASQVASHALEAKRLGMAAFLGETESLWAPPASERMNFTDACDAHLQGWADWAWKSFERMGPEDSESVSQYYEWGAPKTGHGKDWEGTKPPDYYSTALARTYAPKVVGAHVKMHFDAPSSAFELQYDVGSIDPAVATEIFVWPARYTGGAVVSVSASVGDVNVDYDGQSQWVSVYAGEGLQVGARVTVHITKKAQ
;
A
#
# COMPACT_ATOMS: atom_id res chain seq x y z
N ARG A 1 3.46 22.24 -7.48
CA ARG A 1 3.74 20.82 -7.79
C ARG A 1 2.41 20.18 -8.15
N THR A 2 2.34 19.39 -9.21
CA THR A 2 1.09 18.81 -9.76
C THR A 2 1.26 17.29 -9.86
N VAL A 3 0.17 16.54 -9.72
CA VAL A 3 0.12 15.06 -9.78
C VAL A 3 -1.03 14.67 -10.70
N ILE A 4 -0.83 13.67 -11.57
CA ILE A 4 -1.93 13.06 -12.34
C ILE A 4 -2.73 12.18 -11.39
N THR A 5 -4.02 12.42 -11.29
CA THR A 5 -4.94 11.52 -10.60
C THR A 5 -5.93 10.94 -11.60
N TYR A 6 -6.26 9.66 -11.44
CA TYR A 6 -7.22 8.95 -12.27
C TYR A 6 -7.90 7.86 -11.46
N HIS A 7 -9.01 7.32 -11.96
CA HIS A 7 -9.79 6.30 -11.28
C HIS A 7 -9.77 4.98 -12.07
N PHE A 8 -9.98 3.87 -11.37
CA PHE A 8 -10.13 2.52 -11.93
C PHE A 8 -11.43 1.89 -11.42
N TYR A 9 -12.42 1.70 -12.30
CA TYR A 9 -13.75 1.21 -11.93
C TYR A 9 -14.19 0.04 -12.82
N GLU A 10 -15.14 -0.74 -12.31
CA GLU A 10 -15.76 -1.86 -13.03
C GLU A 10 -17.03 -1.44 -13.80
N PRO A 11 -17.30 -2.01 -15.00
CA PRO A 11 -16.39 -2.84 -15.78
C PRO A 11 -15.31 -1.96 -16.44
N PRO A 12 -14.02 -2.33 -16.35
CA PRO A 12 -12.97 -1.48 -16.84
C PRO A 12 -12.84 -1.59 -18.36
N GLN A 13 -12.50 -0.48 -19.00
CA GLN A 13 -12.21 -0.47 -20.45
C GLN A 13 -10.88 -1.15 -20.78
N PHE A 14 -9.94 -1.14 -19.84
CA PHE A 14 -8.60 -1.72 -19.96
C PHE A 14 -8.26 -2.56 -18.73
N THR A 15 -7.23 -3.40 -18.81
CA THR A 15 -6.72 -4.09 -17.61
C THR A 15 -6.09 -3.07 -16.66
N ALA A 16 -6.10 -3.34 -15.35
CA ALA A 16 -5.43 -2.48 -14.37
C ALA A 16 -3.94 -2.24 -14.74
N ALA A 17 -3.23 -3.30 -15.16
CA ALA A 17 -1.84 -3.20 -15.63
C ALA A 17 -1.69 -2.20 -16.80
N SER A 18 -2.57 -2.27 -17.81
CA SER A 18 -2.50 -1.38 -18.97
C SER A 18 -2.79 0.07 -18.58
N GLN A 19 -3.79 0.29 -17.72
CA GLN A 19 -4.20 1.64 -17.32
C GLN A 19 -3.14 2.30 -16.43
N VAL A 20 -2.60 1.58 -15.44
CA VAL A 20 -1.52 2.09 -14.58
C VAL A 20 -0.26 2.37 -15.42
N ALA A 21 0.13 1.46 -16.32
CA ALA A 21 1.29 1.66 -17.18
C ALA A 21 1.14 2.89 -18.08
N SER A 22 -0.05 3.12 -18.63
CA SER A 22 -0.35 4.29 -19.46
C SER A 22 -0.20 5.59 -18.66
N HIS A 23 -0.75 5.68 -17.46
CA HIS A 23 -0.64 6.88 -16.63
C HIS A 23 0.76 7.09 -16.05
N ALA A 24 1.51 6.02 -15.75
CA ALA A 24 2.91 6.11 -15.38
C ALA A 24 3.76 6.71 -16.52
N LEU A 25 3.51 6.29 -17.77
CA LEU A 25 4.17 6.86 -18.96
C LEU A 25 3.80 8.34 -19.16
N GLU A 26 2.53 8.68 -18.98
CA GLU A 26 2.05 10.06 -19.06
C GLU A 26 2.71 10.95 -18.00
N ALA A 27 2.75 10.50 -16.75
CA ALA A 27 3.36 11.21 -15.64
C ALA A 27 4.86 11.46 -15.89
N LYS A 28 5.57 10.44 -16.40
CA LYS A 28 6.97 10.56 -16.82
C LYS A 28 7.15 11.61 -17.92
N ARG A 29 6.31 11.59 -18.96
CA ARG A 29 6.36 12.55 -20.08
C ARG A 29 6.15 13.99 -19.60
N LEU A 30 5.29 14.17 -18.59
CA LEU A 30 4.94 15.48 -18.05
C LEU A 30 5.82 15.91 -16.86
N GLY A 31 6.78 15.09 -16.42
CA GLY A 31 7.66 15.39 -15.29
C GLY A 31 6.92 15.47 -13.94
N MET A 32 5.89 14.65 -13.76
CA MET A 32 5.07 14.58 -12.55
C MET A 32 4.89 13.15 -12.05
N ALA A 33 4.28 13.00 -10.86
CA ALA A 33 3.85 11.71 -10.34
C ALA A 33 2.44 11.37 -10.82
N ALA A 34 2.09 10.07 -10.77
CA ALA A 34 0.72 9.58 -10.91
C ALA A 34 0.24 9.03 -9.56
N PHE A 35 -1.08 9.06 -9.37
CA PHE A 35 -1.75 8.50 -8.20
C PHE A 35 -3.11 7.93 -8.63
N LEU A 36 -3.43 6.71 -8.22
CA LEU A 36 -4.75 6.13 -8.46
C LEU A 36 -5.70 6.66 -7.38
N GLY A 37 -6.47 7.68 -7.73
CA GLY A 37 -7.27 8.45 -6.77
C GLY A 37 -8.43 7.68 -6.17
N GLU A 38 -9.06 6.79 -6.95
CA GLU A 38 -10.22 6.02 -6.52
C GLU A 38 -10.29 4.67 -7.28
N THR A 39 -10.69 3.61 -6.58
CA THR A 39 -11.04 2.30 -7.15
C THR A 39 -11.98 1.54 -6.23
N GLU A 40 -12.94 0.78 -6.77
CA GLU A 40 -13.76 -0.18 -5.98
C GLU A 40 -13.55 -1.62 -6.47
N SER A 41 -12.53 -1.87 -7.30
CA SER A 41 -12.45 -3.10 -8.10
C SER A 41 -12.27 -4.38 -7.29
N LEU A 42 -11.91 -4.29 -6.00
CA LEU A 42 -11.84 -5.45 -5.09
C LEU A 42 -13.21 -5.87 -4.53
N TRP A 43 -14.26 -5.09 -4.78
CA TRP A 43 -15.63 -5.37 -4.33
C TRP A 43 -16.37 -6.30 -5.31
N ALA A 44 -15.86 -6.45 -6.52
CA ALA A 44 -16.48 -7.28 -7.56
C ALA A 44 -16.11 -8.78 -7.39
N PRO A 45 -17.06 -9.72 -7.57
CA PRO A 45 -16.79 -11.17 -7.53
C PRO A 45 -15.75 -11.59 -8.59
N PRO A 46 -15.07 -12.74 -8.41
CA PRO A 46 -13.62 -12.79 -8.18
C PRO A 46 -12.71 -12.62 -9.41
N ALA A 47 -11.59 -11.95 -9.16
CA ALA A 47 -10.19 -12.28 -9.52
C ALA A 47 -9.84 -12.66 -10.98
N SER A 48 -10.34 -11.93 -11.98
CA SER A 48 -9.63 -11.90 -13.27
C SER A 48 -8.37 -11.02 -13.17
N GLU A 49 -7.34 -11.28 -13.98
CA GLU A 49 -6.13 -10.45 -14.12
C GLU A 49 -6.43 -8.95 -14.31
N ARG A 50 -7.65 -8.61 -14.73
CA ARG A 50 -8.09 -7.24 -14.95
C ARG A 50 -8.21 -6.43 -13.67
N MET A 51 -8.40 -7.06 -12.50
CA MET A 51 -8.77 -6.40 -11.23
C MET A 51 -7.61 -6.19 -10.24
N ASN A 52 -6.43 -6.76 -10.48
CA ASN A 52 -5.31 -6.67 -9.55
C ASN A 52 -4.55 -5.33 -9.71
N PHE A 53 -5.21 -4.24 -9.31
CA PHE A 53 -4.63 -2.91 -9.38
C PHE A 53 -3.48 -2.71 -8.41
N THR A 54 -3.45 -3.44 -7.28
CA THR A 54 -2.39 -3.28 -6.28
C THR A 54 -1.04 -3.71 -6.85
N ASP A 55 -1.00 -4.83 -7.57
CA ASP A 55 0.25 -5.30 -8.18
C ASP A 55 0.64 -4.44 -9.39
N ALA A 56 -0.36 -3.93 -10.14
CA ALA A 56 -0.11 -2.95 -11.20
C ALA A 56 0.49 -1.65 -10.65
N CYS A 57 0.00 -1.16 -9.50
CA CYS A 57 0.54 0.02 -8.83
C CYS A 57 1.95 -0.22 -8.27
N ASP A 58 2.19 -1.37 -7.62
CA ASP A 58 3.51 -1.79 -7.13
C ASP A 58 4.55 -1.82 -8.27
N ALA A 59 4.18 -2.39 -9.43
CA ALA A 59 5.04 -2.47 -10.62
C ALA A 59 5.46 -1.10 -11.18
N HIS A 60 4.69 -0.05 -10.88
CA HIS A 60 4.96 1.33 -11.31
C HIS A 60 5.31 2.27 -10.14
N LEU A 61 5.52 1.73 -8.94
CA LEU A 61 5.83 2.49 -7.71
C LEU A 61 4.81 3.62 -7.46
N GLN A 62 3.54 3.32 -7.74
CA GLN A 62 2.47 4.30 -7.72
C GLN A 62 1.58 4.13 -6.49
N GLY A 63 1.25 5.24 -5.83
CA GLY A 63 0.25 5.26 -4.76
C GLY A 63 -1.18 5.10 -5.29
N TRP A 64 -2.06 4.65 -4.40
CA TRP A 64 -3.48 4.45 -4.69
C TRP A 64 -4.36 4.71 -3.46
N ALA A 65 -5.65 4.93 -3.68
CA ALA A 65 -6.67 4.97 -2.64
C ALA A 65 -7.89 4.13 -3.05
N ASP A 66 -8.30 3.22 -2.15
CA ASP A 66 -9.49 2.39 -2.32
C ASP A 66 -10.74 3.18 -1.92
N TRP A 67 -11.78 3.06 -2.74
CA TRP A 67 -13.11 3.58 -2.53
C TRP A 67 -13.97 2.50 -1.86
N ALA A 68 -14.67 2.76 -0.77
CA ALA A 68 -14.78 4.02 -0.03
C ALA A 68 -14.66 3.74 1.46
N TRP A 69 -13.77 4.46 2.16
CA TRP A 69 -13.85 4.63 3.61
C TRP A 69 -14.58 5.93 3.94
N LYS A 70 -15.87 5.85 4.29
CA LYS A 70 -16.71 7.03 4.56
C LYS A 70 -17.40 6.92 5.92
N SER A 71 -17.00 7.78 6.85
CA SER A 71 -17.67 7.92 8.15
C SER A 71 -18.95 8.77 8.10
N PHE A 72 -19.28 9.38 6.95
CA PHE A 72 -20.31 10.41 6.83
C PHE A 72 -21.36 10.14 5.73
N GLU A 73 -21.43 8.93 5.17
CA GLU A 73 -22.47 8.63 4.18
C GLU A 73 -23.83 8.45 4.85
N ARG A 74 -24.86 9.11 4.29
CA ARG A 74 -26.27 9.01 4.71
C ARG A 74 -26.97 8.04 3.77
N MET A 75 -27.08 6.78 4.15
CA MET A 75 -27.92 5.83 3.42
C MET A 75 -28.44 4.75 4.37
N GLY A 76 -29.61 4.97 4.96
CA GLY A 76 -30.46 3.92 5.51
C GLY A 76 -31.35 3.24 4.45
N PRO A 77 -32.00 2.10 4.76
CA PRO A 77 -32.94 1.43 3.84
C PRO A 77 -34.15 2.29 3.40
N GLU A 78 -34.45 3.36 4.14
CA GLU A 78 -35.59 4.26 3.91
C GLU A 78 -35.17 5.61 3.27
N ASP A 79 -33.92 5.74 2.81
CA ASP A 79 -33.19 7.02 2.83
C ASP A 79 -32.88 7.64 1.45
N SER A 80 -33.57 7.26 0.37
CA SER A 80 -33.42 7.97 -0.91
C SER A 80 -34.08 9.37 -0.92
N GLU A 81 -34.87 9.70 0.11
CA GLU A 81 -35.72 10.91 0.18
C GLU A 81 -35.46 11.79 1.42
N SER A 82 -34.56 11.41 2.33
CA SER A 82 -34.37 12.12 3.61
C SER A 82 -33.46 13.36 3.48
N VAL A 83 -33.92 14.48 4.05
CA VAL A 83 -33.21 15.78 4.05
C VAL A 83 -32.57 16.14 5.40
N SER A 84 -32.62 15.25 6.40
CA SER A 84 -32.15 15.56 7.77
C SER A 84 -30.62 15.64 7.85
N GLN A 85 -30.09 16.73 8.43
CA GLN A 85 -28.66 16.86 8.73
C GLN A 85 -28.21 16.16 10.03
N TYR A 86 -29.17 15.63 10.80
CA TYR A 86 -28.96 15.04 12.13
C TYR A 86 -29.19 13.53 12.17
N TYR A 87 -29.29 12.87 11.00
CA TYR A 87 -29.50 11.43 10.94
C TYR A 87 -28.23 10.66 11.35
N GLU A 88 -28.39 9.39 11.75
CA GLU A 88 -27.28 8.54 12.15
C GLU A 88 -26.30 8.36 10.98
N TRP A 89 -25.12 8.94 11.12
CA TRP A 89 -24.05 8.87 10.14
C TRP A 89 -23.47 7.44 10.12
N GLY A 90 -23.37 6.82 8.95
CA GLY A 90 -22.81 5.48 8.85
C GLY A 90 -23.21 4.81 7.56
N ALA A 91 -22.22 4.60 6.68
CA ALA A 91 -22.46 4.03 5.38
C ALA A 91 -23.04 2.60 5.50
N PRO A 92 -23.99 2.22 4.63
CA PRO A 92 -24.41 0.82 4.44
C PRO A 92 -23.29 -0.07 3.87
N LYS A 93 -22.12 0.50 3.56
CA LYS A 93 -21.02 -0.14 2.83
C LYS A 93 -19.74 -0.36 3.65
N THR A 94 -19.51 0.39 4.73
CA THR A 94 -18.30 0.29 5.57
C THR A 94 -18.58 -0.09 7.00
N GLY A 95 -19.76 -0.64 7.30
CA GLY A 95 -20.21 -0.76 8.67
C GLY A 95 -20.53 0.62 9.26
N HIS A 96 -21.54 0.65 10.12
CA HIS A 96 -22.06 1.84 10.75
C HIS A 96 -20.95 2.71 11.35
N GLY A 97 -21.10 4.03 11.37
CA GLY A 97 -20.19 4.97 12.05
C GLY A 97 -20.19 4.87 13.58
N LYS A 98 -20.51 3.68 14.11
CA LYS A 98 -20.42 3.26 15.51
C LYS A 98 -19.27 2.27 15.64
N ASP A 99 -18.82 2.03 16.87
CA ASP A 99 -17.92 0.91 17.15
C ASP A 99 -18.50 -0.37 16.51
N TRP A 100 -17.62 -1.17 15.92
CA TRP A 100 -17.92 -2.41 15.20
C TRP A 100 -18.43 -3.51 16.15
N GLU A 101 -19.46 -3.25 16.95
CA GLU A 101 -20.04 -4.22 17.87
C GLU A 101 -20.73 -5.34 17.08
N GLY A 102 -19.99 -6.41 16.82
CA GLY A 102 -20.48 -7.63 16.17
C GLY A 102 -20.45 -7.63 14.63
N THR A 103 -19.97 -6.57 13.97
CA THR A 103 -19.77 -6.53 12.51
C THR A 103 -18.28 -6.47 12.16
N LYS A 104 -17.82 -7.28 11.22
CA LYS A 104 -16.42 -7.30 10.76
C LYS A 104 -16.34 -6.65 9.37
N PRO A 105 -15.31 -5.84 9.07
CA PRO A 105 -15.09 -5.38 7.70
C PRO A 105 -14.94 -6.57 6.75
N PRO A 106 -15.31 -6.43 5.46
CA PRO A 106 -15.06 -7.44 4.45
C PRO A 106 -13.62 -7.97 4.47
N ASP A 107 -13.45 -9.27 4.25
CA ASP A 107 -12.14 -9.92 4.37
C ASP A 107 -11.09 -9.36 3.39
N TYR A 108 -11.48 -8.78 2.25
CA TYR A 108 -10.55 -8.18 1.30
C TYR A 108 -9.74 -7.01 1.90
N TYR A 109 -10.27 -6.29 2.89
CA TYR A 109 -9.50 -5.24 3.57
C TYR A 109 -8.27 -5.83 4.26
N SER A 110 -8.44 -6.94 4.96
CA SER A 110 -7.35 -7.59 5.70
C SER A 110 -6.51 -8.54 4.85
N THR A 111 -7.05 -9.05 3.72
CA THR A 111 -6.37 -10.03 2.86
C THR A 111 -5.74 -9.43 1.60
N ALA A 112 -6.27 -8.34 1.04
CA ALA A 112 -5.76 -7.69 -0.18
C ALA A 112 -5.20 -6.27 0.07
N LEU A 113 -5.90 -5.41 0.82
CA LEU A 113 -5.56 -3.98 0.96
C LEU A 113 -4.55 -3.67 2.07
N ALA A 114 -4.59 -4.42 3.18
CA ALA A 114 -3.67 -4.29 4.30
C ALA A 114 -2.25 -4.79 3.95
N ARG A 115 -1.50 -4.10 3.10
CA ARG A 115 -0.20 -4.56 2.57
C ARG A 115 0.97 -4.12 3.45
N THR A 116 2.09 -4.84 3.38
CA THR A 116 3.38 -4.32 3.82
C THR A 116 3.90 -3.37 2.75
N TYR A 117 4.33 -2.16 3.12
CA TYR A 117 4.77 -1.14 2.15
C TYR A 117 5.77 -0.16 2.78
N ALA A 118 6.54 0.54 1.95
CA ALA A 118 7.51 1.53 2.39
C ALA A 118 6.99 2.96 2.15
N PRO A 119 6.36 3.62 3.15
CA PRO A 119 5.90 5.01 3.00
C PRO A 119 7.03 6.02 2.82
N LYS A 120 8.24 5.68 3.28
CA LYS A 120 9.41 6.54 3.23
C LYS A 120 10.64 5.74 2.91
N VAL A 121 11.35 6.14 1.86
CA VAL A 121 12.64 5.54 1.47
C VAL A 121 13.68 6.62 1.28
N VAL A 122 14.87 6.38 1.84
CA VAL A 122 16.00 7.29 1.80
C VAL A 122 16.79 7.09 0.51
N GLY A 123 16.16 7.44 -0.61
CA GLY A 123 16.74 7.18 -1.92
C GLY A 123 15.72 7.11 -3.05
N ALA A 124 16.17 6.55 -4.17
CA ALA A 124 15.31 6.31 -5.32
C ALA A 124 14.76 4.88 -5.25
N HIS A 125 13.43 4.74 -5.24
CA HIS A 125 12.77 3.45 -5.39
C HIS A 125 13.14 2.79 -6.72
N VAL A 126 13.46 1.51 -6.66
CA VAL A 126 13.71 0.68 -7.84
C VAL A 126 12.66 -0.41 -7.98
N LYS A 127 12.25 -1.00 -6.86
CA LYS A 127 11.21 -2.03 -6.81
C LYS A 127 10.51 -1.99 -5.46
N MET A 128 9.21 -2.20 -5.46
CA MET A 128 8.44 -2.50 -4.26
C MET A 128 7.36 -3.49 -4.65
N HIS A 129 7.26 -4.61 -3.95
CA HIS A 129 6.26 -5.62 -4.25
C HIS A 129 5.85 -6.34 -2.96
N PHE A 130 4.54 -6.51 -2.80
CA PHE A 130 3.96 -7.33 -1.74
C PHE A 130 3.14 -8.48 -2.34
N ASP A 131 3.50 -9.70 -2.00
CA ASP A 131 2.71 -10.89 -2.33
C ASP A 131 1.70 -11.16 -1.22
N ALA A 132 0.43 -10.82 -1.48
CA ALA A 132 -0.63 -10.95 -0.49
C ALA A 132 -0.87 -12.40 0.03
N PRO A 133 -0.80 -13.45 -0.82
CA PRO A 133 -0.94 -14.84 -0.37
C PRO A 133 0.14 -15.28 0.65
N SER A 134 1.41 -15.01 0.38
CA SER A 134 2.51 -15.43 1.26
C SER A 134 2.85 -14.41 2.37
N SER A 135 2.37 -13.17 2.23
CA SER A 135 2.85 -11.99 2.96
C SER A 135 4.33 -11.67 2.73
N ALA A 136 4.93 -12.16 1.64
CA ALA A 136 6.30 -11.80 1.29
C ALA A 136 6.36 -10.38 0.76
N PHE A 137 7.33 -9.60 1.21
CA PHE A 137 7.58 -8.24 0.76
C PHE A 137 9.01 -8.11 0.27
N GLU A 138 9.19 -7.38 -0.82
CA GLU A 138 10.49 -6.98 -1.35
C GLU A 138 10.51 -5.48 -1.64
N LEU A 139 11.55 -4.81 -1.16
CA LEU A 139 11.89 -3.43 -1.49
C LEU A 139 13.32 -3.38 -2.01
N GLN A 140 13.52 -2.65 -3.12
CA GLN A 140 14.84 -2.27 -3.62
C GLN A 140 14.91 -0.77 -3.83
N TYR A 141 16.00 -0.16 -3.39
CA TYR A 141 16.25 1.26 -3.61
C TYR A 141 17.74 1.58 -3.72
N ASP A 142 18.05 2.64 -4.47
CA ASP A 142 19.39 3.21 -4.54
C ASP A 142 19.51 4.30 -3.45
N VAL A 143 20.51 4.17 -2.58
CA VAL A 143 20.70 5.05 -1.41
C VAL A 143 20.88 6.50 -1.85
N GLY A 144 20.04 7.40 -1.31
CA GLY A 144 20.11 8.84 -1.59
C GLY A 144 20.82 9.66 -0.52
N SER A 145 20.94 9.12 0.70
CA SER A 145 21.64 9.76 1.82
C SER A 145 22.23 8.69 2.73
N ILE A 146 23.39 8.99 3.32
CA ILE A 146 24.08 8.19 4.34
C ILE A 146 23.97 8.82 5.74
N ASP A 147 23.07 9.79 5.91
CA ASP A 147 22.78 10.38 7.21
C ASP A 147 22.18 9.32 8.14
N PRO A 148 22.87 8.94 9.24
CA PRO A 148 22.40 7.90 10.16
C PRO A 148 21.15 8.31 10.93
N ALA A 149 20.75 9.58 10.91
CA ALA A 149 19.50 10.05 11.54
C ALA A 149 18.26 9.83 10.66
N VAL A 150 18.41 9.40 9.41
CA VAL A 150 17.30 9.24 8.47
C VAL A 150 17.14 7.77 8.09
N ALA A 151 15.97 7.20 8.41
CA ALA A 151 15.61 5.83 8.07
C ALA A 151 14.73 5.72 6.83
N THR A 152 14.92 4.64 6.08
CA THR A 152 13.85 4.04 5.29
C THR A 152 12.89 3.34 6.24
N GLU A 153 11.60 3.67 6.16
CA GLU A 153 10.56 3.14 7.05
C GLU A 153 9.63 2.23 6.25
N ILE A 154 9.38 1.04 6.79
CA ILE A 154 8.52 0.03 6.18
C ILE A 154 7.43 -0.34 7.19
N PHE A 155 6.19 -0.14 6.79
CA PHE A 155 5.03 -0.56 7.56
C PHE A 155 4.80 -2.06 7.36
N VAL A 156 4.62 -2.78 8.46
CA VAL A 156 4.31 -4.21 8.53
C VAL A 156 3.01 -4.35 9.31
N TRP A 157 2.02 -5.07 8.76
CA TRP A 157 0.77 -5.36 9.46
C TRP A 157 0.94 -6.61 10.35
N PRO A 158 1.00 -6.53 11.69
CA PRO A 158 1.40 -7.66 12.53
C PRO A 158 0.48 -8.89 12.41
N ALA A 159 -0.82 -8.68 12.21
CA ALA A 159 -1.77 -9.78 12.02
C ALA A 159 -1.48 -10.65 10.78
N ARG A 160 -0.68 -10.17 9.82
CA ARG A 160 -0.23 -10.96 8.65
C ARG A 160 1.02 -11.79 8.91
N TYR A 161 1.72 -11.52 10.00
CA TYR A 161 2.98 -12.15 10.38
C TYR A 161 2.79 -12.82 11.75
N THR A 162 1.95 -13.85 11.79
CA THR A 162 1.69 -14.61 13.02
C THR A 162 3.00 -15.19 13.57
N GLY A 163 3.36 -14.83 14.81
CA GLY A 163 4.64 -15.21 15.40
C GLY A 163 5.81 -14.27 15.06
N GLY A 164 5.55 -13.20 14.32
CA GLY A 164 6.50 -12.17 13.94
C GLY A 164 6.95 -12.24 12.49
N ALA A 165 7.58 -11.16 12.01
CA ALA A 165 8.18 -11.09 10.69
C ALA A 165 9.69 -11.35 10.76
N VAL A 166 10.24 -11.94 9.71
CA VAL A 166 11.69 -12.06 9.49
C VAL A 166 12.09 -11.00 8.49
N VAL A 167 13.02 -10.13 8.88
CA VAL A 167 13.57 -9.06 8.03
C VAL A 167 14.99 -9.43 7.64
N SER A 168 15.26 -9.51 6.34
CA SER A 168 16.60 -9.68 5.78
C SER A 168 16.93 -8.48 4.92
N VAL A 169 18.06 -7.83 5.21
CA VAL A 169 18.51 -6.66 4.46
C VAL A 169 19.94 -6.88 4.00
N SER A 170 20.22 -6.49 2.76
CA SER A 170 21.55 -6.47 2.18
C SER A 170 21.79 -5.18 1.41
N ALA A 171 23.04 -4.77 1.32
CA ALA A 171 23.49 -3.65 0.49
C ALA A 171 24.58 -4.13 -0.48
N SER A 172 24.65 -3.52 -1.66
CA SER A 172 25.69 -3.83 -2.63
C SER A 172 27.08 -3.37 -2.19
N VAL A 173 27.15 -2.37 -1.31
CA VAL A 173 28.38 -1.79 -0.76
C VAL A 173 28.10 -1.32 0.67
N GLY A 174 28.97 -1.69 1.61
CA GLY A 174 28.82 -1.33 3.02
C GLY A 174 27.69 -2.05 3.73
N ASP A 175 27.42 -1.63 4.96
CA ASP A 175 26.43 -2.24 5.84
C ASP A 175 25.20 -1.34 6.06
N VAL A 176 24.14 -1.95 6.59
CA VAL A 176 22.91 -1.27 6.99
C VAL A 176 22.55 -1.69 8.41
N ASN A 177 22.01 -0.75 9.18
CA ASN A 177 21.47 -1.05 10.50
C ASN A 177 19.96 -1.23 10.39
N VAL A 178 19.43 -2.28 11.02
CA VAL A 178 17.99 -2.58 11.04
C VAL A 178 17.50 -2.48 12.47
N ASP A 179 16.51 -1.63 12.68
CA ASP A 179 15.77 -1.54 13.94
C ASP A 179 14.40 -2.19 13.75
N TYR A 180 14.26 -3.38 14.34
CA TYR A 180 13.03 -4.16 14.36
C TYR A 180 13.10 -5.24 15.46
N ASP A 181 12.03 -5.34 16.26
CA ASP A 181 11.91 -6.30 17.37
C ASP A 181 11.29 -7.66 16.97
N GLY A 182 10.92 -7.82 15.70
CA GLY A 182 10.23 -9.01 15.18
C GLY A 182 8.71 -8.96 15.25
N GLN A 183 8.10 -7.98 15.93
CA GLN A 183 6.65 -7.95 16.20
C GLN A 183 5.98 -6.58 15.98
N SER A 184 6.77 -5.50 15.98
CA SER A 184 6.34 -4.13 15.79
C SER A 184 5.73 -3.90 14.40
N GLN A 185 5.05 -2.77 14.25
CA GLN A 185 4.44 -2.36 12.98
C GLN A 185 5.43 -1.68 12.03
N TRP A 186 6.62 -1.34 12.51
CA TRP A 186 7.58 -0.52 11.80
C TRP A 186 8.94 -1.20 11.78
N VAL A 187 9.49 -1.33 10.58
CA VAL A 187 10.89 -1.70 10.34
C VAL A 187 11.60 -0.43 9.89
N SER A 188 12.70 -0.09 10.55
CA SER A 188 13.54 1.05 10.16
C SER A 188 14.90 0.57 9.67
N VAL A 189 15.30 1.00 8.47
CA VAL A 189 16.60 0.67 7.87
C VAL A 189 17.42 1.95 7.76
N TYR A 190 18.54 1.98 8.46
CA TYR A 190 19.47 3.12 8.53
C TYR A 190 20.77 2.82 7.80
N ALA A 191 21.48 3.88 7.43
CA ALA A 191 22.85 3.77 6.97
C ALA A 191 23.74 3.12 8.04
N GLY A 192 24.50 2.10 7.64
CA GLY A 192 25.52 1.45 8.46
C GLY A 192 26.93 1.84 8.05
N GLU A 193 27.91 1.14 8.61
CA GLU A 193 29.31 1.40 8.33
C GLU A 193 29.64 1.17 6.84
N GLY A 194 30.34 2.12 6.23
CA GLY A 194 30.81 2.00 4.85
C GLY A 194 29.72 2.05 3.77
N LEU A 195 28.44 2.27 4.11
CA LEU A 195 27.38 2.47 3.12
C LEU A 195 27.67 3.71 2.27
N GLN A 196 27.34 3.63 0.98
CA GLN A 196 27.58 4.72 0.03
C GLN A 196 26.30 5.17 -0.64
N VAL A 197 26.22 6.47 -0.98
CA VAL A 197 25.18 7.00 -1.87
C VAL A 197 25.28 6.28 -3.22
N GLY A 198 24.14 5.84 -3.75
CA GLY A 198 24.04 5.04 -4.96
C GLY A 198 24.22 3.53 -4.75
N ALA A 199 24.54 3.06 -3.54
CA ALA A 199 24.50 1.63 -3.24
C ALA A 199 23.06 1.11 -3.35
N ARG A 200 22.88 -0.10 -3.87
CA ARG A 200 21.58 -0.78 -3.92
C ARG A 200 21.33 -1.47 -2.59
N VAL A 201 20.24 -1.10 -1.91
CA VAL A 201 19.73 -1.83 -0.75
C VAL A 201 18.56 -2.70 -1.19
N THR A 202 18.56 -3.95 -0.73
CA THR A 202 17.46 -4.91 -0.92
C THR A 202 16.96 -5.37 0.45
N VAL A 203 15.67 -5.19 0.69
CA VAL A 203 14.96 -5.64 1.89
C VAL A 203 13.99 -6.75 1.50
N HIS A 204 14.03 -7.85 2.24
CA HIS A 204 13.04 -8.92 2.18
C HIS A 204 12.36 -9.05 3.54
N ILE A 205 11.03 -9.16 3.55
CA ILE A 205 10.25 -9.45 4.76
C ILE A 205 9.35 -10.65 4.50
N THR A 206 9.44 -11.66 5.37
CA THR A 206 8.62 -12.88 5.28
C THR A 206 8.04 -13.24 6.64
N LYS A 207 7.09 -14.19 6.66
CA LYS A 207 6.62 -14.81 7.91
C LYS A 207 7.75 -15.59 8.57
N LYS A 208 7.81 -15.60 9.90
CA LYS A 208 8.65 -16.52 10.65
C LYS A 208 8.12 -17.95 10.46
N ALA A 209 9.02 -18.91 10.24
CA ALA A 209 8.64 -20.32 10.21
C ALA A 209 8.07 -20.72 11.58
N GLN A 210 6.93 -21.42 11.58
CA GLN A 210 6.32 -21.98 12.79
C GLN A 210 7.00 -23.29 13.18
#